data_AF-A0A936XF94-F1
#
_entry.id   AF-A0A936XF94-F1
#
_cell.length_a   1.000
_cell.length_b   1.000
_cell.length_c   1.000
_cell.angle_alpha   90.00
_cell.angle_beta   90.00
_cell.angle_gamma   90.00
#
_symmetry.space_group_name_H-M   'P 1'
#
loop_
_entity.id
_entity.type
_entity.pdbx_description
1 polymer ?
#
loop_
_entity_poly.entity_id
_entity_poly.type
_entity_poly.pdbx_seq_one_letter_code
_entity_poly.pdbx_strand_id
1 'polypeptide(L)'
;MANDMEKKLSKSSREFSQFYFTSKTKYSEIQSKLNADEALVEIIRLRNFDQTLTTDVKYVALVGGKNFSQPKLILLPGGNDLEGKFSKPASQWPIRSTTNNPIKFLGTTGERTEREKKWYVSLDGVYNQISLYTLKKPAGDFLLNLADIELVGNPRDVMRPAKPNGNSTKTATLLGFPTYSSPQIPPLPATKTEVDGIDKLLKTSGYQVSEFVQADATEANLKSSKNLSVLHIATHGYFLQDVDKASWPIGVSADNAR
;
A
#
# COMPACT_ATOMS: atom_id res chain seq x y z
N MET A 1 -7.58 -21.16 15.96
CA MET A 1 -6.20 -21.36 16.45
C MET A 1 -5.17 -20.58 15.64
N ALA A 2 -5.24 -20.56 14.30
CA ALA A 2 -4.35 -19.73 13.46
C ALA A 2 -4.49 -18.21 13.73
N ASN A 3 -5.70 -17.67 13.78
CA ASN A 3 -5.94 -16.23 13.99
C ASN A 3 -5.39 -15.70 15.32
N ASP A 4 -5.43 -16.48 16.40
CA ASP A 4 -4.90 -16.03 17.70
C ASP A 4 -3.37 -16.02 17.72
N MET A 5 -2.75 -16.91 16.94
CA MET A 5 -1.30 -16.98 16.79
C MET A 5 -0.81 -15.85 15.88
N GLU A 6 -1.47 -15.59 14.75
CA GLU A 6 -1.22 -14.41 13.90
C GLU A 6 -1.42 -13.09 14.66
N LYS A 7 -2.47 -12.99 15.47
CA LYS A 7 -2.73 -11.82 16.32
C LYS A 7 -1.65 -11.62 17.38
N LYS A 8 -1.12 -12.70 17.96
CA LYS A 8 0.02 -12.63 18.90
C LYS A 8 1.32 -12.30 18.18
N LEU A 9 1.55 -12.83 16.98
CA LEU A 9 2.72 -12.52 16.14
C LEU A 9 2.75 -11.07 15.67
N SER A 10 1.61 -10.55 15.20
CA SER A 10 1.42 -9.14 14.84
C SER A 10 1.73 -8.22 16.03
N LYS A 11 1.20 -8.54 17.22
CA LYS A 11 1.42 -7.77 18.45
C LYS A 11 2.83 -7.84 19.02
N SER A 12 3.58 -8.92 18.74
CA SER A 12 4.90 -9.16 19.32
C SER A 12 6.06 -8.72 18.44
N SER A 13 5.80 -8.31 17.19
CA SER A 13 6.87 -7.77 16.36
C SER A 13 7.35 -6.44 16.95
N ARG A 14 8.67 -6.39 17.22
CA ARG A 14 9.36 -5.23 17.80
C ARG A 14 9.27 -3.99 16.89
N GLU A 15 9.08 -4.22 15.59
CA GLU A 15 8.76 -3.17 14.62
C GLU A 15 7.36 -2.60 14.86
N PHE A 16 6.33 -3.45 15.05
CA PHE A 16 4.96 -3.00 15.31
C PHE A 16 4.83 -2.21 16.62
N SER A 17 5.50 -2.60 17.72
CA SER A 17 5.48 -1.80 18.96
C SER A 17 6.11 -0.41 18.77
N GLN A 18 7.09 -0.27 17.86
CA GLN A 18 7.70 1.02 17.52
C GLN A 18 6.73 1.96 16.77
N PHE A 19 5.68 1.43 16.13
CA PHE A 19 4.61 2.23 15.51
C PHE A 19 3.59 2.77 16.52
N TYR A 20 3.32 2.05 17.62
CA TYR A 20 2.25 2.41 18.57
C TYR A 20 2.68 3.35 19.69
N PHE A 21 3.97 3.41 20.03
CA PHE A 21 4.44 4.25 21.14
C PHE A 21 5.06 5.58 20.65
N THR A 22 4.23 6.62 20.69
CA THR A 22 4.58 7.98 21.12
C THR A 22 5.78 8.66 20.43
N SER A 23 5.59 9.09 19.18
CA SER A 23 6.12 10.41 18.82
C SER A 23 4.99 11.24 18.23
N LYS A 24 4.78 12.46 18.72
CA LYS A 24 3.93 13.44 18.05
C LYS A 24 4.76 14.04 16.91
N THR A 25 5.00 13.26 15.86
CA THR A 25 5.74 13.75 14.68
C THR A 25 4.97 14.93 14.10
N LYS A 26 5.57 16.12 14.16
CA LYS A 26 4.98 17.32 13.60
C LYS A 26 5.18 17.34 12.09
N TYR A 27 4.27 18.02 11.38
CA TYR A 27 4.41 18.23 9.94
C TYR A 27 5.76 18.87 9.58
N SER A 28 6.27 19.82 10.39
CA SER A 28 7.58 20.45 10.19
C SER A 28 8.75 19.46 10.16
N GLU A 29 8.66 18.36 10.91
CA GLU A 29 9.68 17.31 10.91
C GLU A 29 9.66 16.54 9.58
N ILE A 30 8.46 16.20 9.10
CA ILE A 30 8.26 15.55 7.80
C ILE A 30 8.72 16.46 6.66
N GLN A 31 8.30 17.73 6.69
CA GLN A 31 8.70 18.76 5.75
C GLN A 31 10.23 18.92 5.67
N SER A 32 10.94 18.78 6.79
CA SER A 32 12.40 18.87 6.83
C SER A 32 13.11 17.71 6.11
N LYS A 33 12.44 16.55 5.98
CA LYS A 33 12.96 15.37 5.28
C LYS A 33 12.69 15.39 3.78
N LEU A 34 11.67 16.12 3.35
CA LEU A 34 11.33 16.22 1.93
C LEU A 34 12.36 17.08 1.17
N ASN A 35 12.70 16.65 -0.03
CA ASN A 35 13.41 17.43 -1.02
C ASN A 35 12.49 18.50 -1.63
N ALA A 36 13.07 19.45 -2.37
CA ALA A 36 12.32 20.57 -2.95
C ALA A 36 11.35 20.11 -4.07
N ASP A 37 11.63 18.95 -4.66
CA ASP A 37 10.87 18.26 -5.71
C ASP A 37 10.12 17.04 -5.19
N GLU A 38 9.90 16.94 -3.87
CA GLU A 38 9.12 15.88 -3.25
C GLU A 38 7.85 16.43 -2.59
N ALA A 39 6.75 15.71 -2.81
CA ALA A 39 5.45 16.00 -2.20
C ALA A 39 4.98 14.84 -1.31
N LEU A 40 4.17 15.18 -0.32
CA LEU A 40 3.42 14.24 0.50
C LEU A 40 1.93 14.41 0.21
N VAL A 41 1.23 13.31 -0.04
CA VAL A 41 -0.23 13.28 -0.23
C VAL A 41 -0.81 12.23 0.72
N GLU A 42 -1.70 12.64 1.61
CA GLU A 42 -2.43 11.75 2.51
C GLU A 42 -3.92 11.83 2.19
N ILE A 43 -4.50 10.73 1.73
CA ILE A 43 -5.94 10.60 1.50
C ILE A 43 -6.56 9.99 2.76
N ILE A 44 -7.56 10.67 3.31
CA ILE A 44 -8.25 10.27 4.54
C ILE A 44 -9.73 10.09 4.23
N ARG A 45 -10.28 8.94 4.62
CA ARG A 45 -11.71 8.67 4.56
C ARG A 45 -12.38 9.24 5.80
N LEU A 46 -13.35 10.11 5.59
CA LEU A 46 -14.23 10.64 6.63
C LEU A 46 -15.60 9.95 6.54
N ARG A 47 -16.04 9.33 7.62
CA ARG A 47 -17.40 8.79 7.76
C ARG A 47 -18.17 9.68 8.72
N ASN A 48 -19.34 10.16 8.34
CA ASN A 48 -20.20 10.87 9.29
C ASN A 48 -20.83 9.85 10.26
N PHE A 49 -20.60 10.06 11.55
CA PHE A 49 -21.18 9.23 12.60
C PHE A 49 -22.25 10.04 13.33
N ASP A 50 -23.52 9.73 13.08
CA ASP A 50 -24.67 10.30 13.79
C ASP A 50 -25.54 9.18 14.33
N GLN A 51 -25.09 8.59 15.46
CA GLN A 51 -25.72 7.51 16.25
C GLN A 51 -26.17 6.24 15.48
N THR A 52 -25.96 6.24 14.16
CA THR A 52 -26.20 5.24 13.15
C THR A 52 -25.09 5.39 12.11
N LEU A 53 -24.62 4.29 11.53
CA LEU A 53 -23.69 4.35 10.40
C LEU A 53 -24.42 4.99 9.22
N THR A 54 -24.22 6.29 9.02
CA THR A 54 -24.72 6.96 7.82
C THR A 54 -23.91 6.47 6.62
N THR A 55 -24.55 6.40 5.45
CA THR A 55 -23.87 6.01 4.21
C THR A 55 -22.99 7.12 3.65
N ASP A 56 -22.91 8.29 4.31
CA ASP A 56 -22.16 9.45 3.83
C ASP A 56 -20.67 9.35 4.17
N VAL A 57 -19.91 9.07 3.12
CA VAL A 57 -18.46 8.97 3.06
C VAL A 57 -17.94 10.15 2.25
N LYS A 58 -17.06 10.92 2.88
CA LYS A 58 -16.29 12.00 2.25
C LYS A 58 -14.83 11.63 2.28
N TYR A 59 -14.07 12.17 1.34
CA TYR A 59 -12.62 12.04 1.35
C TYR A 59 -11.99 13.42 1.46
N VAL A 60 -10.86 13.49 2.14
CA VAL A 60 -10.01 14.67 2.15
C VAL A 60 -8.59 14.26 1.76
N ALA A 61 -7.91 15.09 0.98
CA ALA A 61 -6.50 14.96 0.70
C ALA A 61 -5.75 16.07 1.44
N LEU A 62 -4.74 15.68 2.23
CA LEU A 62 -3.75 16.59 2.79
C LEU A 62 -2.52 16.57 1.89
N VAL A 63 -2.17 17.71 1.30
CA VAL A 63 -1.03 17.85 0.39
C VAL A 63 0.03 18.72 1.05
N GLY A 64 1.23 18.18 1.22
CA GLY A 64 2.38 18.85 1.80
C GLY A 64 3.62 18.74 0.92
N GLY A 65 4.65 19.49 1.30
CA GLY A 65 5.93 19.56 0.58
C GLY A 65 6.86 20.57 1.24
N LYS A 66 8.13 20.60 0.85
CA LYS A 66 9.15 21.48 1.46
C LYS A 66 8.75 22.96 1.45
N ASN A 67 8.00 23.38 0.44
CA ASN A 67 7.57 24.76 0.25
C ASN A 67 6.22 25.10 0.92
N PHE A 68 5.61 24.18 1.66
CA PHE A 68 4.29 24.39 2.28
C PHE A 68 4.47 24.64 3.78
N SER A 69 4.02 25.79 4.29
CA SER A 69 4.06 26.08 5.74
C SER A 69 3.17 25.15 6.57
N GLN A 70 2.12 24.62 5.95
CA GLN A 70 1.21 23.62 6.50
C GLN A 70 0.60 22.79 5.35
N PRO A 71 0.10 21.57 5.62
CA PRO A 71 -0.60 20.79 4.61
C PRO A 71 -1.82 21.53 4.07
N LYS A 72 -1.98 21.54 2.75
CA LYS A 72 -3.18 22.04 2.08
C LYS A 72 -4.25 20.95 2.14
N LEU A 73 -5.38 21.27 2.78
CA LEU A 73 -6.55 20.40 2.80
C LEU A 73 -7.38 20.58 1.52
N ILE A 74 -7.72 19.49 0.88
CA ILE A 74 -8.54 19.45 -0.33
C ILE A 74 -9.69 18.48 -0.11
N LEU A 75 -10.91 18.95 -0.26
CA LEU A 75 -12.09 18.10 -0.19
C LEU A 75 -12.23 17.30 -1.50
N LEU A 76 -12.39 16.00 -1.38
CA LEU A 76 -12.66 15.08 -2.48
C LEU A 76 -14.15 14.67 -2.43
N PRO A 77 -15.02 15.30 -3.26
CA PRO A 77 -16.44 14.99 -3.29
C PRO A 77 -16.70 13.63 -3.97
N GLY A 78 -17.91 13.08 -3.75
CA GLY A 78 -18.35 11.86 -4.42
C GLY A 78 -17.83 10.56 -3.80
N GLY A 79 -17.46 10.57 -2.51
CA GLY A 79 -16.99 9.39 -1.79
C GLY A 79 -18.01 8.23 -1.79
N ASN A 80 -19.31 8.52 -1.66
CA ASN A 80 -20.38 7.51 -1.72
C ASN A 80 -20.41 6.76 -3.04
N ASP A 81 -20.30 7.51 -4.16
CA ASP A 81 -20.27 6.91 -5.49
C ASP A 81 -19.02 6.06 -5.69
N LEU A 82 -17.89 6.49 -5.16
CA LEU A 82 -16.64 5.74 -5.23
C LEU A 82 -16.73 4.45 -4.41
N GLU A 83 -17.16 4.51 -3.16
CA GLU A 83 -17.33 3.30 -2.35
C GLU A 83 -18.34 2.32 -2.97
N GLY A 84 -19.45 2.82 -3.51
CA GLY A 84 -20.49 2.00 -4.13
C GLY A 84 -20.05 1.35 -5.46
N LYS A 85 -19.30 2.04 -6.31
CA LYS A 85 -18.88 1.54 -7.64
C LYS A 85 -17.80 0.45 -7.56
N PHE A 86 -16.94 0.52 -6.56
CA PHE A 86 -15.80 -0.40 -6.40
C PHE A 86 -16.16 -1.69 -5.63
N SER A 87 -17.41 -1.81 -5.18
CA SER A 87 -18.01 -3.09 -4.73
C SER A 87 -18.15 -4.13 -5.85
N LYS A 88 -18.01 -3.71 -7.13
CA LYS A 88 -18.08 -4.58 -8.30
C LYS A 88 -16.67 -5.02 -8.74
N PRO A 89 -16.49 -6.19 -9.38
CA PRO A 89 -15.19 -6.63 -9.89
C PRO A 89 -14.53 -5.57 -10.79
N ALA A 90 -13.21 -5.41 -10.69
CA ALA A 90 -12.43 -4.38 -11.40
C ALA A 90 -12.65 -4.39 -12.94
N SER A 91 -13.00 -5.53 -13.53
CA SER A 91 -13.36 -5.68 -14.94
C SER A 91 -14.64 -4.93 -15.35
N GLN A 92 -15.47 -4.54 -14.38
CA GLN A 92 -16.74 -3.84 -14.59
C GLN A 92 -16.65 -2.35 -14.25
N TRP A 93 -15.47 -1.84 -13.88
CA TRP A 93 -15.31 -0.43 -13.55
C TRP A 93 -15.35 0.42 -14.82
N PRO A 94 -16.27 1.39 -14.94
CA PRO A 94 -16.17 2.39 -15.97
C PRO A 94 -15.01 3.32 -15.63
N ILE A 95 -13.80 3.00 -16.10
CA ILE A 95 -12.58 3.85 -16.05
C ILE A 95 -12.77 5.19 -16.81
N ARG A 96 -14.00 5.50 -17.25
CA ARG A 96 -14.38 6.68 -18.03
C ARG A 96 -15.04 7.81 -17.23
N SER A 97 -15.26 7.64 -15.93
CA SER A 97 -15.91 8.68 -15.11
C SER A 97 -14.91 9.76 -14.68
N THR A 98 -14.71 10.76 -15.53
CA THR A 98 -13.87 11.96 -15.35
C THR A 98 -14.23 12.87 -14.17
N THR A 99 -15.33 12.59 -13.44
CA THR A 99 -15.89 13.46 -12.40
C THR A 99 -15.33 13.25 -10.99
N ASN A 100 -14.92 12.02 -10.63
CA ASN A 100 -14.45 11.68 -9.27
C ASN A 100 -12.97 11.26 -9.25
N ASN A 101 -12.19 11.84 -10.17
CA ASN A 101 -10.77 11.56 -10.26
C ASN A 101 -10.04 12.35 -9.16
N PRO A 102 -9.34 11.71 -8.19
CA PRO A 102 -8.55 12.42 -7.19
C PRO A 102 -7.50 13.33 -7.85
N ILE A 103 -7.07 13.03 -9.09
CA ILE A 103 -6.17 13.87 -9.88
C ILE A 103 -6.82 15.17 -10.28
N LYS A 104 -8.13 15.20 -10.54
CA LYS A 104 -8.78 16.48 -10.82
C LYS A 104 -8.45 17.45 -9.69
N PHE A 105 -8.45 16.96 -8.46
CA PHE A 105 -8.16 17.76 -7.28
C PHE A 105 -6.66 17.99 -7.03
N LEU A 106 -5.79 16.99 -7.24
CA LEU A 106 -4.33 17.14 -7.15
C LEU A 106 -3.75 18.06 -8.25
N GLY A 107 -4.30 18.00 -9.46
CA GLY A 107 -3.95 18.86 -10.60
C GLY A 107 -4.63 20.24 -10.56
N THR A 108 -5.85 20.37 -10.01
CA THR A 108 -6.45 21.70 -9.73
C THR A 108 -5.77 22.44 -8.59
N THR A 109 -4.81 21.83 -7.89
CA THR A 109 -4.05 22.57 -6.89
C THR A 109 -3.27 23.74 -7.48
N GLY A 110 -3.00 23.72 -8.80
CA GLY A 110 -2.43 24.82 -9.55
C GLY A 110 -1.02 25.16 -9.06
N GLU A 111 -0.03 24.96 -9.91
CA GLU A 111 1.31 25.56 -9.83
C GLU A 111 2.36 24.95 -8.88
N ARG A 112 2.01 24.16 -7.85
CA ARG A 112 3.02 23.57 -6.95
C ARG A 112 3.37 22.14 -7.32
N THR A 113 2.48 21.17 -7.13
CA THR A 113 2.74 19.70 -7.25
C THR A 113 3.29 19.22 -8.59
N GLU A 114 3.21 20.03 -9.65
CA GLU A 114 3.77 19.72 -10.98
C GLU A 114 5.30 19.87 -11.04
N ARG A 115 5.90 20.59 -10.08
CA ARG A 115 7.37 20.67 -9.97
C ARG A 115 7.93 19.45 -9.25
N GLU A 116 7.14 18.82 -8.39
CA GLU A 116 7.53 17.67 -7.59
C GLU A 116 7.49 16.40 -8.43
N LYS A 117 8.67 15.81 -8.61
CA LYS A 117 8.87 14.62 -9.44
C LYS A 117 8.59 13.33 -8.69
N LYS A 118 8.50 13.38 -7.36
CA LYS A 118 8.26 12.22 -6.50
C LYS A 118 7.21 12.51 -5.44
N TRP A 119 6.20 11.66 -5.35
CA TRP A 119 5.09 11.81 -4.42
C TRP A 119 5.03 10.62 -3.47
N TYR A 120 5.10 10.89 -2.16
CA TYR A 120 4.79 9.94 -1.11
C TYR A 120 3.29 9.94 -0.87
N VAL A 121 2.60 8.84 -1.13
CA VAL A 121 1.14 8.78 -1.10
C VAL A 121 0.65 7.77 -0.08
N SER A 122 -0.10 8.25 0.91
CA SER A 122 -0.85 7.42 1.86
C SER A 122 -2.31 7.38 1.44
N LEU A 123 -2.89 6.17 1.37
CA LEU A 123 -4.22 5.92 0.84
C LEU A 123 -5.15 5.33 1.91
N ASP A 124 -6.43 5.67 1.81
CA ASP A 124 -7.47 5.17 2.70
C ASP A 124 -8.71 4.73 1.90
N GLY A 125 -9.46 3.80 2.47
CA GLY A 125 -10.69 3.21 1.91
C GLY A 125 -10.53 2.72 0.48
N VAL A 126 -11.49 3.08 -0.39
CA VAL A 126 -11.55 2.63 -1.79
C VAL A 126 -10.31 3.02 -2.61
N TYR A 127 -9.57 4.05 -2.20
CA TYR A 127 -8.35 4.44 -2.91
C TYR A 127 -7.25 3.37 -2.84
N ASN A 128 -7.24 2.49 -1.84
CA ASN A 128 -6.33 1.34 -1.79
C ASN A 128 -6.55 0.32 -2.93
N GLN A 129 -7.74 0.33 -3.54
CA GLN A 129 -8.10 -0.58 -4.64
C GLN A 129 -7.86 0.07 -6.02
N ILE A 130 -7.47 1.34 -6.05
CA ILE A 130 -7.28 2.11 -7.28
C ILE A 130 -5.80 2.14 -7.63
N SER A 131 -5.46 1.74 -8.84
CA SER A 131 -4.10 1.98 -9.36
C SER A 131 -3.94 3.44 -9.74
N LEU A 132 -3.25 4.21 -8.89
CA LEU A 132 -2.99 5.64 -9.11
C LEU A 132 -2.31 5.91 -10.46
N TYR A 133 -1.40 5.03 -10.88
CA TYR A 133 -0.68 5.17 -12.16
C TYR A 133 -1.59 5.20 -13.39
N THR A 134 -2.77 4.59 -13.30
CA THR A 134 -3.75 4.54 -14.40
C THR A 134 -4.64 5.77 -14.49
N LEU A 135 -4.62 6.62 -13.47
CA LEU A 135 -5.48 7.78 -13.40
C LEU A 135 -4.92 8.90 -14.31
N LYS A 136 -5.82 9.62 -15.00
CA LYS A 136 -5.49 10.68 -15.97
C LYS A 136 -5.80 12.09 -15.48
N LYS A 137 -5.02 13.10 -15.84
CA LYS A 137 -5.43 14.50 -15.72
C LYS A 137 -6.68 14.77 -16.57
N PRO A 138 -7.47 15.80 -16.23
CA PRO A 138 -8.48 16.34 -17.15
C PRO A 138 -7.91 16.70 -18.52
N ALA A 139 -6.64 17.14 -18.57
CA ALA A 139 -5.89 17.45 -19.78
C ALA A 139 -5.38 16.23 -20.58
N GLY A 140 -5.56 15.00 -20.07
CA GLY A 140 -5.32 13.75 -20.83
C GLY A 140 -4.12 12.90 -20.39
N ASP A 141 -3.06 13.49 -19.81
CA ASP A 141 -1.87 12.73 -19.42
C ASP A 141 -2.10 11.84 -18.19
N PHE A 142 -1.41 10.70 -18.13
CA PHE A 142 -1.40 9.80 -16.96
C PHE A 142 -0.50 10.32 -15.84
N LEU A 143 -0.83 10.00 -14.57
CA LEU A 143 0.05 10.33 -13.43
C LEU A 143 1.43 9.69 -13.54
N LEU A 144 1.51 8.49 -14.13
CA LEU A 144 2.78 7.80 -14.35
C LEU A 144 3.81 8.68 -15.09
N ASN A 145 3.34 9.65 -15.90
CA ASN A 145 4.21 10.56 -16.63
C ASN A 145 4.55 11.84 -15.86
N LEU A 146 3.93 12.07 -14.71
CA LEU A 146 4.06 13.32 -13.95
C LEU A 146 4.99 13.15 -12.75
N ALA A 147 4.83 12.05 -12.02
CA ALA A 147 5.59 11.81 -10.80
C ALA A 147 5.81 10.32 -10.57
N ASP A 148 6.94 10.02 -9.93
CA ASP A 148 7.20 8.73 -9.31
C ASP A 148 6.37 8.63 -8.02
N ILE A 149 5.46 7.65 -7.94
CA ILE A 149 4.52 7.51 -6.83
C ILE A 149 5.00 6.40 -5.90
N GLU A 150 5.43 6.79 -4.70
CA GLU A 150 5.80 5.87 -3.64
C GLU A 150 4.63 5.75 -2.64
N LEU A 151 4.02 4.57 -2.57
CA LEU A 151 2.97 4.30 -1.60
C LEU A 151 3.58 4.13 -0.20
N VAL A 152 3.05 4.88 0.77
CA VAL A 152 3.44 4.81 2.17
C VAL A 152 2.26 4.45 3.05
N GLY A 153 2.48 3.69 4.11
CA GLY A 153 1.40 3.29 5.02
C GLY A 153 0.85 4.47 5.81
N ASN A 154 1.69 5.47 6.10
CA ASN A 154 1.32 6.75 6.70
C ASN A 154 2.42 7.80 6.40
N PRO A 155 2.15 9.10 6.57
CA PRO A 155 3.13 10.16 6.34
C PRO A 155 4.46 10.05 7.09
N ARG A 156 4.48 9.39 8.26
CA ARG A 156 5.67 9.26 9.10
C ARG A 156 6.66 8.26 8.50
N ASP A 157 6.22 7.41 7.58
CA ASP A 157 7.10 6.46 6.90
C ASP A 157 8.17 7.20 6.08
N VAL A 158 7.90 8.44 5.64
CA VAL A 158 8.88 9.35 5.00
C VAL A 158 10.07 9.67 5.92
N MET A 159 9.86 9.61 7.23
CA MET A 159 10.92 9.85 8.22
C MET A 159 11.86 8.65 8.37
N ARG A 160 11.49 7.47 7.86
CA ARG A 160 12.36 6.31 7.97
C ARG A 160 13.64 6.56 7.19
N PRO A 161 14.82 6.29 7.78
CA PRO A 161 16.05 6.35 7.01
C PRO A 161 15.92 5.38 5.85
N ALA A 162 16.25 5.84 4.64
CA ALA A 162 16.46 4.95 3.51
C ALA A 162 17.41 3.84 3.99
N LYS A 163 17.05 2.58 3.78
CA LYS A 163 17.95 1.47 4.12
C LYS A 163 19.29 1.76 3.43
N PRO A 164 20.42 1.76 4.15
CA PRO A 164 21.69 2.05 3.52
C PRO A 164 21.88 1.08 2.35
N ASN A 165 22.28 1.61 1.19
CA ASN A 165 22.76 0.85 0.03
C ASN A 165 24.10 0.16 0.38
N GLY A 166 24.19 -0.53 1.52
CA GLY A 166 25.30 -1.38 1.85
C GLY A 166 25.25 -2.58 0.93
N ASN A 167 26.37 -2.88 0.26
CA ASN A 167 26.59 -4.00 -0.66
C ASN A 167 25.53 -5.11 -0.48
N SER A 168 24.46 -5.03 -1.25
CA SER A 168 23.39 -6.02 -1.16
C SER A 168 24.02 -7.36 -1.51
N THR A 169 24.06 -8.28 -0.55
CA THR A 169 24.41 -9.66 -0.84
C THR A 169 23.56 -10.11 -2.01
N LYS A 170 24.17 -10.63 -3.08
CA LYS A 170 23.44 -11.14 -4.25
C LYS A 170 22.74 -12.43 -3.88
N THR A 171 21.70 -12.33 -3.06
CA THR A 171 20.90 -13.42 -2.52
C THR A 171 19.45 -13.20 -2.92
N ALA A 172 18.82 -14.24 -3.45
CA ALA A 172 17.44 -14.20 -3.89
C ALA A 172 16.66 -15.39 -3.35
N THR A 173 15.40 -15.16 -2.99
CA THR A 173 14.45 -16.21 -2.64
C THR A 173 13.31 -16.18 -3.65
N LEU A 174 13.04 -17.32 -4.29
CA LEU A 174 11.94 -17.51 -5.22
C LEU A 174 10.97 -18.52 -4.62
N LEU A 175 9.70 -18.19 -4.55
CA LEU A 175 8.64 -19.09 -4.10
C LEU A 175 7.56 -19.17 -5.17
N GLY A 176 7.25 -20.38 -5.64
CA GLY A 176 6.27 -20.56 -6.69
C GLY A 176 5.61 -21.93 -6.66
N PHE A 177 4.53 -22.10 -7.42
CA PHE A 177 3.84 -23.38 -7.59
C PHE A 177 3.61 -24.21 -6.30
N PRO A 178 3.04 -23.63 -5.24
CA PRO A 178 2.82 -24.35 -3.98
C PRO A 178 1.79 -25.47 -4.11
N THR A 179 1.99 -26.53 -3.33
CA THR A 179 1.01 -27.61 -3.19
C THR A 179 -0.02 -27.23 -2.11
N TYR A 180 -1.20 -26.80 -2.54
CA TYR A 180 -2.29 -26.51 -1.61
C TYR A 180 -2.96 -27.79 -1.11
N SER A 181 -3.19 -27.89 0.19
CA SER A 181 -3.93 -29.01 0.81
C SER A 181 -5.45 -28.96 0.58
N SER A 182 -5.92 -28.10 -0.34
CA SER A 182 -7.32 -27.77 -0.57
C SER A 182 -7.66 -28.02 -2.03
N PRO A 183 -8.55 -28.98 -2.37
CA PRO A 183 -8.92 -29.28 -3.76
C PRO A 183 -9.63 -28.10 -4.46
N GLN A 184 -10.10 -27.11 -3.71
CA GLN A 184 -10.72 -25.88 -4.23
C GLN A 184 -9.72 -24.88 -4.82
N ILE A 185 -8.41 -25.07 -4.60
CA ILE A 185 -7.37 -24.20 -5.16
C ILE A 185 -6.66 -25.00 -6.27
N PRO A 186 -7.01 -24.79 -7.55
CA PRO A 186 -6.38 -25.51 -8.64
C PRO A 186 -4.90 -25.14 -8.72
N PRO A 187 -3.99 -26.04 -9.13
CA PRO A 187 -2.59 -25.69 -9.33
C PRO A 187 -2.42 -24.66 -10.46
N LEU A 188 -1.38 -23.80 -10.40
CA LEU A 188 -0.96 -22.93 -11.50
C LEU A 188 0.43 -23.34 -12.01
N PRO A 189 0.54 -24.36 -12.89
CA PRO A 189 1.83 -24.82 -13.40
C PRO A 189 2.68 -23.71 -14.04
N ALA A 190 2.05 -22.69 -14.59
CA ALA A 190 2.74 -21.53 -15.17
C ALA A 190 3.61 -20.78 -14.15
N THR A 191 3.24 -20.74 -12.86
CA THR A 191 4.08 -20.09 -11.84
C THR A 191 5.35 -20.88 -11.54
N LYS A 192 5.36 -22.18 -11.82
CA LYS A 192 6.59 -22.98 -11.80
C LYS A 192 7.54 -22.54 -12.91
N THR A 193 7.02 -22.42 -14.13
CA THR A 193 7.81 -21.96 -15.30
C THR A 193 8.39 -20.57 -15.07
N GLU A 194 7.65 -19.68 -14.40
CA GLU A 194 8.11 -18.35 -14.01
C GLU A 194 9.29 -18.41 -13.04
N VAL A 195 9.18 -19.14 -11.92
CA VAL A 195 10.29 -19.23 -10.95
C VAL A 195 11.50 -19.96 -11.52
N ASP A 196 11.30 -21.04 -12.29
CA ASP A 196 12.39 -21.77 -12.96
C ASP A 196 13.16 -20.84 -13.93
N GLY A 197 12.46 -19.92 -14.60
CA GLY A 197 13.05 -18.95 -15.53
C GLY A 197 13.85 -17.87 -14.80
N ILE A 198 13.29 -17.33 -13.71
CA ILE A 198 13.95 -16.31 -12.89
C ILE A 198 15.17 -16.90 -12.18
N ASP A 199 15.10 -18.14 -11.68
CA ASP A 199 16.22 -18.85 -11.05
C ASP A 199 17.43 -18.87 -11.98
N LYS A 200 17.24 -19.31 -13.23
CA LYS A 200 18.30 -19.37 -14.25
C LYS A 200 18.90 -17.99 -14.52
N LEU A 201 18.07 -16.96 -14.67
CA LEU A 201 18.51 -15.60 -14.95
C LEU A 201 19.34 -15.02 -13.79
N LEU A 202 18.87 -15.20 -12.56
CA LEU A 202 19.52 -14.68 -11.36
C LEU A 202 20.83 -15.40 -11.07
N LYS A 203 20.87 -16.73 -11.18
CA LYS A 203 22.12 -17.51 -11.07
C LYS A 203 23.16 -17.06 -12.10
N THR A 204 22.74 -16.83 -13.35
CA THR A 204 23.61 -16.31 -14.42
C THR A 204 24.14 -14.90 -14.08
N SER A 205 23.36 -14.10 -13.36
CA SER A 205 23.74 -12.75 -12.89
C SER A 205 24.57 -12.76 -11.59
N GLY A 206 24.94 -13.94 -11.10
CA GLY A 206 25.77 -14.15 -9.91
C GLY A 206 25.01 -14.09 -8.58
N TYR A 207 23.70 -14.35 -8.59
CA TYR A 207 22.93 -14.49 -7.35
C TYR A 207 22.99 -15.91 -6.80
N GLN A 208 23.06 -16.00 -5.47
CA GLN A 208 22.73 -17.21 -4.73
C GLN A 208 21.21 -17.27 -4.59
N VAL A 209 20.59 -18.26 -5.22
CA VAL A 209 19.13 -18.37 -5.29
C VAL A 209 18.66 -19.55 -4.44
N SER A 210 17.72 -19.30 -3.54
CA SER A 210 16.91 -20.32 -2.86
C SER A 210 15.55 -20.39 -3.53
N GLU A 211 15.26 -21.52 -4.16
CA GLU A 211 13.99 -21.76 -4.85
C GLU A 211 13.13 -22.73 -4.03
N PHE A 212 11.89 -22.33 -3.75
CA PHE A 212 10.91 -23.12 -3.02
C PHE A 212 9.69 -23.37 -3.90
N VAL A 213 9.44 -24.64 -4.23
CA VAL A 213 8.31 -25.07 -5.07
C VAL A 213 7.54 -26.22 -4.44
N GLN A 214 6.30 -26.45 -4.87
CA GLN A 214 5.48 -27.58 -4.44
C GLN A 214 5.35 -27.68 -2.91
N ALA A 215 5.80 -28.78 -2.30
CA ALA A 215 5.75 -29.02 -0.87
C ALA A 215 6.70 -28.11 -0.07
N ASP A 216 7.72 -27.55 -0.72
CA ASP A 216 8.68 -26.65 -0.09
C ASP A 216 8.25 -25.18 -0.12
N ALA A 217 7.28 -24.82 -0.96
CA ALA A 217 6.71 -23.48 -1.05
C ALA A 217 5.77 -23.18 0.14
N THR A 218 6.33 -23.14 1.34
CA THR A 218 5.62 -22.98 2.61
C THR A 218 5.91 -21.63 3.26
N GLU A 219 4.98 -21.18 4.12
CA GLU A 219 5.19 -19.99 4.95
C GLU A 219 6.42 -20.12 5.86
N ALA A 220 6.71 -21.33 6.33
CA ALA A 220 7.88 -21.60 7.17
C ALA A 220 9.19 -21.36 6.42
N ASN A 221 9.33 -21.87 5.19
CA ASN A 221 10.51 -21.66 4.35
C ASN A 221 10.63 -20.20 3.87
N LEU A 222 9.50 -19.53 3.62
CA LEU A 222 9.51 -18.10 3.33
C LEU A 222 10.01 -17.28 4.52
N LYS A 223 9.49 -17.53 5.73
CA LYS A 223 9.88 -16.80 6.94
C LYS A 223 11.30 -17.10 7.43
N SER A 224 11.86 -18.26 7.09
CA SER A 224 13.24 -18.60 7.43
C SER A 224 14.26 -17.88 6.55
N SER A 225 13.84 -17.38 5.39
CA SER A 225 14.68 -16.61 4.47
C SER A 225 15.05 -15.25 5.07
N LYS A 226 16.35 -15.03 5.31
CA LYS A 226 16.89 -13.79 5.90
C LYS A 226 17.96 -13.19 5.00
N ASN A 227 18.19 -11.88 5.13
CA ASN A 227 19.25 -11.16 4.41
C ASN A 227 19.21 -11.39 2.89
N LEU A 228 18.00 -11.34 2.32
CA LEU A 228 17.76 -11.43 0.88
C LEU A 228 17.72 -10.04 0.26
N SER A 229 18.24 -9.93 -0.97
CA SER A 229 18.16 -8.73 -1.79
C SER A 229 16.96 -8.74 -2.73
N VAL A 230 16.49 -9.94 -3.10
CA VAL A 230 15.34 -10.15 -3.99
C VAL A 230 14.43 -11.21 -3.37
N LEU A 231 13.14 -10.91 -3.25
CA LEU A 231 12.08 -11.88 -2.93
C LEU A 231 11.07 -11.85 -4.08
N HIS A 232 10.81 -13.01 -4.65
CA HIS A 232 9.80 -13.19 -5.68
C HIS A 232 8.81 -14.28 -5.26
N ILE A 233 7.52 -13.99 -5.38
CA ILE A 233 6.43 -14.89 -4.98
C ILE A 233 5.45 -15.00 -6.14
N ALA A 234 5.33 -16.21 -6.71
CA ALA A 234 4.43 -16.53 -7.80
C ALA A 234 3.42 -17.60 -7.35
N THR A 235 2.36 -17.17 -6.67
CA THR A 235 1.30 -18.03 -6.14
C THR A 235 -0.08 -17.53 -6.57
N HIS A 236 -1.15 -18.24 -6.20
CA HIS A 236 -2.47 -17.61 -6.21
C HIS A 236 -2.49 -16.47 -5.20
N GLY A 237 -2.95 -15.29 -5.62
CA GLY A 237 -3.51 -14.33 -4.68
C GLY A 237 -4.85 -14.87 -4.21
N TYR A 238 -4.98 -15.21 -2.92
CA TYR A 238 -6.25 -15.63 -2.35
C TYR A 238 -6.71 -14.57 -1.36
N PHE A 239 -7.76 -13.84 -1.74
CA PHE A 239 -8.43 -12.92 -0.83
C PHE A 239 -9.43 -13.72 -0.01
N LEU A 240 -9.11 -13.94 1.26
CA LEU A 240 -10.13 -14.35 2.22
C LEU A 240 -11.19 -13.24 2.24
N GLN A 241 -12.47 -13.60 2.09
CA GLN A 241 -13.55 -12.63 2.30
C GLN A 241 -13.36 -12.00 3.67
N ASP A 242 -13.52 -10.67 3.73
CA ASP A 242 -13.50 -9.95 4.99
C ASP A 242 -14.41 -10.67 5.97
N VAL A 243 -13.86 -11.01 7.13
CA VAL A 243 -14.66 -11.55 8.20
C VAL A 243 -15.50 -10.37 8.68
N ASP A 244 -16.77 -10.31 8.25
CA ASP A 244 -17.80 -9.43 8.80
C ASP A 244 -18.06 -9.81 10.27
N LYS A 245 -17.05 -9.61 11.12
CA LYS A 245 -17.25 -9.52 12.56
C LYS A 245 -17.56 -8.06 12.83
N ALA A 246 -18.86 -7.78 12.91
CA ALA A 246 -19.47 -6.58 13.47
C ALA A 246 -19.12 -6.35 14.96
N SER A 247 -17.95 -6.77 15.42
CA SER A 247 -17.49 -6.64 16.80
C SER A 247 -15.97 -6.50 16.85
N TRP A 248 -15.46 -5.35 16.38
CA TRP A 248 -14.42 -4.60 17.07
C TRP A 248 -14.20 -3.22 16.43
N PRO A 249 -14.05 -2.15 17.24
CA PRO A 249 -13.91 -0.80 16.72
C PRO A 249 -12.51 -0.62 16.13
N ILE A 250 -12.46 -0.26 14.86
CA ILE A 250 -11.25 0.28 14.22
C ILE A 250 -11.32 1.80 14.37
N GLY A 251 -10.35 2.36 15.11
CA GLY A 251 -10.07 3.79 15.15
C GLY A 251 -10.77 4.54 16.29
N VAL A 252 -9.95 5.21 17.10
CA VAL A 252 -10.26 6.12 18.23
C VAL A 252 -11.13 5.56 19.37
N SER A 253 -10.47 5.11 20.43
CA SER A 253 -10.98 5.30 21.79
C SER A 253 -9.91 6.01 22.59
N ALA A 254 -10.15 7.30 22.84
CA ALA A 254 -9.41 8.11 23.80
C ALA A 254 -9.81 7.80 25.26
N ASP A 255 -10.55 6.71 25.51
CA ASP A 255 -11.25 6.48 26.77
C ASP A 255 -10.59 5.46 27.71
N ASN A 256 -9.29 5.21 27.57
CA ASN A 256 -8.51 4.54 28.62
C ASN A 256 -7.29 5.36 29.05
N ALA A 257 -7.47 6.68 29.15
CA ALA A 257 -6.61 7.54 29.96
C ALA A 257 -7.24 7.72 31.35
N ARG A 258 -7.11 6.70 32.20
CA ARG A 258 -6.98 6.84 33.65
C ARG A 258 -6.01 5.80 34.17
#